data_AF-A0A3R9WC49-F1
#
_entry.id   AF-A0A3R9WC49-F1
#
_cell.length_a   1.000
_cell.length_b   1.000
_cell.length_c   1.000
_cell.angle_alpha   90.00
_cell.angle_beta   90.00
_cell.angle_gamma   90.00
#
_symmetry.space_group_name_H-M   'P 1'
#
loop_
_entity.id
_entity.type
_entity.pdbx_description
1 polymer ?
#
loop_
_entity_poly.entity_id
_entity_poly.type
_entity_poly.pdbx_seq_one_letter_code
_entity_poly.pdbx_strand_id
1 'polypeptide(L)'
;MTVETGPEAQVAPPRQSSLSTAAARNLATTTKSTPQMQEISSRWLLRMLPWVKTKGGAYRVNRRLSYTVGDGRIEFVQDGPRVRVIPQELGELALLRGFEDVEVLTAIADRCVQRDFRPGEVLTERGAPAEQIHLIAHGRINQTSVGKYGDEVAVSVLADGDHLGENALLDADARWDYTATAETSGTLLTLSRADFASVVSAAPGLQAHLHGFSSLPLQRQNRHGEAEIAMSAGHTGEVTLPGAFVDYELKPREYELSVAQTVLKVHTRVADLYNGPMNQTEEQLRLTIEALRERQEHELINHPEFGLLHNADFKQRIQTHSGPPTPDDLDELLTRRRGTRLFLAHPRTIAAIGREWNHCGIYPETVELDGHQVPSWRGVPILPCNKIPISKENTSSILAMRLGEDNQGVIGLRQTGLPEEYEPGLSVRFMGISEQALMSYLVTTYYSAAILVPNALGVLENVQIARRRG
;
A
#
# COMPACT_ATOMS: atom_id res chain seq x y z
N MET A 1 -85.82 19.72 27.82
CA MET A 1 -85.44 18.90 26.65
C MET A 1 -84.01 18.48 26.83
N THR A 2 -83.81 17.25 27.29
CA THR A 2 -82.50 16.63 27.49
C THR A 2 -82.51 15.31 26.72
N VAL A 3 -81.56 15.21 25.81
CA VAL A 3 -81.43 14.16 24.80
C VAL A 3 -80.74 12.96 25.45
N GLU A 4 -81.41 11.81 25.50
CA GLU A 4 -80.77 10.53 25.79
C GLU A 4 -79.98 10.08 24.55
N THR A 5 -78.66 9.96 24.72
CA THR A 5 -77.77 9.35 23.75
C THR A 5 -77.78 7.83 23.99
N GLY A 6 -78.28 7.08 23.01
CA GLY A 6 -78.26 5.61 23.02
C GLY A 6 -76.83 5.05 22.87
N PRO A 7 -76.58 3.82 23.32
CA PRO A 7 -75.24 3.22 23.29
C PRO A 7 -74.81 2.92 21.85
N GLU A 8 -73.58 3.31 21.51
CA GLU A 8 -72.94 2.99 20.23
C GLU A 8 -72.88 1.47 20.02
N ALA A 9 -73.43 1.01 18.91
CA ALA A 9 -73.38 -0.38 18.49
C ALA A 9 -71.93 -0.81 18.19
N GLN A 10 -71.42 -1.76 18.96
CA GLN A 10 -70.18 -2.46 18.65
C GLN A 10 -70.35 -3.20 17.32
N VAL A 11 -69.68 -2.72 16.27
CA VAL A 11 -69.61 -3.38 14.97
C VAL A 11 -68.89 -4.72 15.15
N ALA A 12 -69.64 -5.81 15.17
CA ALA A 12 -69.08 -7.16 15.18
C ALA A 12 -68.21 -7.34 13.92
N PRO A 13 -67.00 -7.91 14.04
CA PRO A 13 -66.13 -8.12 12.89
C PRO A 13 -66.86 -8.99 11.84
N PRO A 14 -66.70 -8.73 10.54
CA PRO A 14 -67.40 -9.46 9.50
C PRO A 14 -67.14 -10.95 9.64
N ARG A 15 -68.20 -11.77 9.64
CA ARG A 15 -68.12 -13.24 9.66
C ARG A 15 -67.27 -13.70 8.48
N GLN A 16 -66.04 -14.10 8.76
CA GLN A 16 -65.11 -14.63 7.76
C GLN A 16 -65.70 -15.91 7.16
N SER A 17 -66.00 -15.91 5.86
CA SER A 17 -66.58 -17.02 5.11
C SER A 17 -65.53 -18.01 4.58
N SER A 18 -64.25 -17.76 4.85
CA SER A 18 -63.12 -18.60 4.41
C SER A 18 -61.96 -18.51 5.41
N LEU A 19 -61.07 -19.50 5.39
CA LEU A 19 -59.84 -19.52 6.18
C LEU A 19 -58.99 -18.30 5.82
N SER A 20 -58.54 -17.54 6.83
CA SER A 20 -57.68 -16.38 6.59
C SER A 20 -56.34 -16.80 5.98
N THR A 21 -55.75 -15.95 5.14
CA THR A 21 -54.42 -16.19 4.55
C THR A 21 -53.34 -16.42 5.62
N ALA A 22 -53.47 -15.77 6.78
CA ALA A 22 -52.59 -16.00 7.94
C ALA A 22 -52.75 -17.41 8.53
N ALA A 23 -53.99 -17.91 8.67
CA ALA A 23 -54.25 -19.27 9.14
C ALA A 23 -53.84 -20.33 8.10
N ALA A 24 -54.04 -20.06 6.80
CA ALA A 24 -53.53 -20.90 5.72
C ALA A 24 -51.99 -20.97 5.71
N ARG A 25 -51.31 -19.87 6.06
CA ARG A 25 -49.84 -19.80 6.11
C ARG A 25 -49.23 -20.68 7.20
N ASN A 26 -49.95 -20.97 8.29
CA ASN A 26 -49.48 -21.89 9.33
C ASN A 26 -49.36 -23.34 8.82
N LEU A 27 -50.11 -23.69 7.77
CA LEU A 27 -50.08 -25.02 7.14
C LEU A 27 -49.37 -25.02 5.78
N ALA A 28 -49.09 -23.85 5.20
CA ALA A 28 -48.42 -23.71 3.91
C ALA A 28 -46.89 -23.84 4.06
N THR A 29 -46.27 -24.59 3.16
CA THR A 29 -44.80 -24.63 3.07
C THR A 29 -44.30 -23.30 2.50
N THR A 30 -43.49 -22.58 3.26
CA THR A 30 -42.83 -21.36 2.79
C THR A 30 -41.48 -21.72 2.17
N THR A 31 -41.28 -21.40 0.89
CA THR A 31 -39.95 -21.44 0.26
C THR A 31 -39.06 -20.41 0.94
N LYS A 32 -37.94 -20.86 1.51
CA LYS A 32 -36.96 -20.00 2.19
C LYS A 32 -35.76 -19.81 1.26
N SER A 33 -35.27 -18.58 1.14
CA SER A 33 -33.95 -18.34 0.54
C SER A 33 -32.85 -18.75 1.52
N THR A 34 -31.64 -18.97 1.00
CA THR A 34 -30.47 -19.13 1.87
C THR A 34 -30.22 -17.81 2.62
N PRO A 35 -29.61 -17.85 3.82
CA PRO A 35 -29.19 -16.64 4.53
C PRO A 35 -28.36 -15.71 3.64
N GLN A 36 -28.70 -14.42 3.67
CA GLN A 36 -28.02 -13.37 2.89
C GLN A 36 -27.18 -12.49 3.83
N MET A 37 -26.00 -12.04 3.37
CA MET A 37 -25.08 -11.21 4.15
C MET A 37 -24.67 -9.99 3.33
N GLN A 38 -24.83 -8.79 3.90
CA GLN A 38 -24.53 -7.52 3.23
C GLN A 38 -23.03 -7.27 2.99
N GLU A 39 -22.17 -7.91 3.79
CA GLU A 39 -20.73 -7.70 3.73
C GLU A 39 -20.06 -8.37 2.51
N ILE A 40 -20.75 -9.31 1.85
CA ILE A 40 -20.21 -10.04 0.70
C ILE A 40 -20.00 -9.09 -0.47
N SER A 41 -18.76 -9.02 -0.94
CA SER A 41 -18.34 -8.25 -2.10
C SER A 41 -17.96 -9.16 -3.28
N SER A 42 -17.68 -8.57 -4.44
CA SER A 42 -17.23 -9.33 -5.62
C SER A 42 -15.87 -10.01 -5.43
N ARG A 43 -15.06 -9.57 -4.45
CA ARG A 43 -13.73 -10.08 -4.10
C ARG A 43 -12.80 -10.26 -5.31
N TRP A 44 -12.76 -9.25 -6.18
CA TRP A 44 -12.01 -9.32 -7.44
C TRP A 44 -10.52 -9.60 -7.22
N LEU A 45 -9.91 -9.12 -6.13
CA LEU A 45 -8.51 -9.42 -5.86
C LEU A 45 -8.31 -10.94 -5.66
N LEU A 46 -9.12 -11.57 -4.80
CA LEU A 46 -8.98 -13.01 -4.52
C LEU A 46 -9.23 -13.88 -5.75
N ARG A 47 -10.16 -13.46 -6.62
CA ARG A 47 -10.49 -14.15 -7.88
C ARG A 47 -9.39 -14.04 -8.92
N MET A 48 -8.80 -12.86 -9.06
CA MET A 48 -7.81 -12.58 -10.11
C MET A 48 -6.38 -12.96 -9.72
N LEU A 49 -6.07 -13.01 -8.43
CA LEU A 49 -4.72 -13.25 -7.95
C LEU A 49 -4.29 -14.71 -8.19
N PRO A 50 -3.17 -14.97 -8.89
CA PRO A 50 -2.64 -16.32 -9.04
C PRO A 50 -2.06 -16.82 -7.72
N TRP A 51 -2.48 -18.01 -7.29
CA TRP A 51 -2.12 -18.57 -5.99
C TRP A 51 -1.02 -19.62 -6.08
N VAL A 52 0.13 -19.34 -5.46
CA VAL A 52 1.27 -20.25 -5.31
C VAL A 52 1.17 -21.04 -4.00
N LYS A 53 1.52 -22.32 -4.05
CA LYS A 53 1.47 -23.23 -2.91
C LYS A 53 2.75 -23.17 -2.09
N THR A 54 2.65 -22.80 -0.81
CA THR A 54 3.78 -22.73 0.13
C THR A 54 3.75 -23.91 1.10
N LYS A 55 4.55 -24.95 0.83
CA LYS A 55 4.58 -26.16 1.68
C LYS A 55 5.29 -25.95 3.02
N GLY A 56 6.22 -24.99 3.11
CA GLY A 56 7.04 -24.72 4.29
C GLY A 56 6.60 -23.53 5.13
N GLY A 57 5.39 -22.98 4.92
CA GLY A 57 4.90 -21.81 5.67
C GLY A 57 5.53 -20.46 5.32
N ALA A 58 6.61 -20.44 4.53
CA ALA A 58 7.27 -19.23 4.03
C ALA A 58 7.57 -19.31 2.52
N TYR A 59 7.69 -18.14 1.89
CA TYR A 59 8.07 -17.98 0.48
C TYR A 59 9.19 -16.93 0.36
N ARG A 60 10.36 -17.33 -0.14
CA ARG A 60 11.50 -16.44 -0.32
C ARG A 60 11.55 -15.90 -1.74
N VAL A 61 11.66 -14.57 -1.88
CA VAL A 61 11.82 -13.91 -3.18
C VAL A 61 13.29 -13.57 -3.36
N ASN A 62 13.94 -14.19 -4.35
CA ASN A 62 15.32 -13.88 -4.71
C ASN A 62 15.34 -12.86 -5.85
N ARG A 63 15.99 -11.72 -5.62
CA ARG A 63 16.11 -10.63 -6.61
C ARG A 63 17.58 -10.38 -6.96
N ARG A 64 17.77 -9.79 -8.13
CA ARG A 64 19.04 -9.20 -8.54
C ARG A 64 19.19 -7.85 -7.83
N LEU A 65 20.40 -7.52 -7.39
CA LEU A 65 20.72 -6.19 -6.91
C LEU A 65 20.88 -5.24 -8.12
N SER A 66 20.07 -4.18 -8.19
CA SER A 66 20.23 -3.11 -9.18
C SER A 66 19.99 -1.76 -8.51
N TYR A 67 21.03 -0.94 -8.47
CA TYR A 67 20.98 0.47 -8.03
C TYR A 67 21.83 1.29 -9.01
N THR A 68 21.56 2.59 -9.10
CA THR A 68 22.23 3.49 -10.03
C THR A 68 23.01 4.54 -9.26
N VAL A 69 24.34 4.41 -9.20
CA VAL A 69 25.20 5.42 -8.58
C VAL A 69 25.51 6.52 -9.60
N GLY A 70 25.47 7.77 -9.16
CA GLY A 70 25.94 8.96 -9.87
C GLY A 70 24.87 9.86 -10.46
N ASP A 71 23.59 9.70 -10.09
CA ASP A 71 22.49 10.55 -10.57
C ASP A 71 22.06 11.65 -9.57
N GLY A 72 22.71 11.74 -8.42
CA GLY A 72 22.44 12.71 -7.36
C GLY A 72 21.26 12.35 -6.46
N ARG A 73 20.65 11.17 -6.60
CA ARG A 73 19.50 10.72 -5.82
C ARG A 73 19.82 9.46 -5.05
N ILE A 74 19.36 9.41 -3.81
CA ILE A 74 19.64 8.29 -2.92
C ILE A 74 18.59 7.20 -3.12
N GLU A 75 19.02 5.97 -3.42
CA GLU A 75 18.12 4.82 -3.45
C GLU A 75 17.99 4.10 -2.09
N PHE A 76 16.81 3.50 -1.88
CA PHE A 76 16.43 2.83 -0.63
C PHE A 76 15.97 1.40 -0.89
N VAL A 77 16.25 0.50 0.05
CA VAL A 77 15.66 -0.84 0.12
C VAL A 77 14.45 -0.80 1.03
N GLN A 78 13.32 -1.30 0.54
CA GLN A 78 12.09 -1.46 1.31
C GLN A 78 11.85 -2.95 1.64
N ASP A 79 11.75 -3.25 2.93
CA ASP A 79 11.34 -4.56 3.44
C ASP A 79 10.13 -4.40 4.36
N GLY A 80 8.94 -4.64 3.81
CA GLY A 80 7.70 -4.41 4.54
C GLY A 80 7.50 -2.92 4.85
N PRO A 81 7.23 -2.57 6.13
CA PRO A 81 7.18 -1.19 6.57
C PRO A 81 8.55 -0.57 6.85
N ARG A 82 9.65 -1.36 6.80
CA ARG A 82 11.00 -0.88 7.11
C ARG A 82 11.70 -0.40 5.85
N VAL A 83 12.29 0.77 5.94
CA VAL A 83 13.08 1.41 4.88
C VAL A 83 14.52 1.55 5.34
N ARG A 84 15.47 1.25 4.45
CA ARG A 84 16.90 1.46 4.69
C ARG A 84 17.54 2.09 3.47
N VAL A 85 18.50 2.97 3.67
CA VAL A 85 19.33 3.47 2.56
C VAL A 85 20.28 2.36 2.10
N ILE A 86 20.50 2.25 0.79
CA ILE A 86 21.54 1.36 0.26
C ILE A 86 22.91 1.98 0.64
N PRO A 87 23.81 1.25 1.30
CA PRO A 87 25.07 1.83 1.78
C PRO A 87 25.86 2.59 0.71
N GLN A 88 25.95 2.04 -0.50
CA GLN A 88 26.68 2.64 -1.62
C GLN A 88 26.06 3.96 -2.11
N GLU A 89 24.76 4.15 -1.94
CA GLU A 89 24.02 5.35 -2.37
C GLU A 89 24.27 6.54 -1.43
N LEU A 90 24.83 6.30 -0.24
CA LEU A 90 25.29 7.39 0.61
C LEU A 90 26.40 8.23 -0.06
N GLY A 91 27.09 7.68 -1.06
CA GLY A 91 28.05 8.41 -1.90
C GLY A 91 27.45 9.52 -2.76
N GLU A 92 26.12 9.59 -2.91
CA GLU A 92 25.45 10.71 -3.58
C GLU A 92 25.51 12.01 -2.77
N LEU A 93 25.63 11.89 -1.43
CA LEU A 93 25.90 13.01 -0.54
C LEU A 93 27.27 13.61 -0.89
N ALA A 94 27.33 14.92 -1.05
CA ALA A 94 28.57 15.64 -1.36
C ALA A 94 29.68 15.31 -0.35
N LEU A 95 29.36 15.16 0.94
CA LEU A 95 30.32 14.84 1.99
C LEU A 95 30.90 13.41 1.96
N LEU A 96 30.25 12.48 1.25
CA LEU A 96 30.69 11.08 1.10
C LEU A 96 31.04 10.73 -0.35
N ARG A 97 31.02 11.71 -1.25
CA ARG A 97 31.21 11.49 -2.67
C ARG A 97 32.60 10.95 -2.96
N GLY A 98 32.66 9.79 -3.61
CA GLY A 98 33.92 9.10 -3.92
C GLY A 98 34.53 8.32 -2.74
N PHE A 99 33.77 8.12 -1.66
CA PHE A 99 34.16 7.21 -0.58
C PHE A 99 33.69 5.78 -0.88
N GLU A 100 34.61 4.82 -0.96
CA GLU A 100 34.32 3.46 -1.47
C GLU A 100 34.26 2.37 -0.38
N ASP A 101 34.54 2.69 0.88
CA ASP A 101 34.54 1.70 1.97
C ASP A 101 33.11 1.31 2.37
N VAL A 102 32.65 0.19 1.80
CA VAL A 102 31.29 -0.34 1.98
C VAL A 102 30.99 -0.71 3.44
N GLU A 103 31.97 -1.15 4.23
CA GLU A 103 31.74 -1.52 5.63
C GLU A 103 31.39 -0.27 6.46
N VAL A 104 32.13 0.81 6.25
CA VAL A 104 31.88 2.10 6.90
C VAL A 104 30.57 2.71 6.43
N LEU A 105 30.29 2.68 5.12
CA LEU A 105 29.01 3.14 4.57
C LEU A 105 27.83 2.35 5.15
N THR A 106 27.98 1.03 5.34
CA THR A 106 26.97 0.19 5.98
C THR A 106 26.74 0.62 7.43
N ALA A 107 27.80 0.94 8.17
CA ALA A 107 27.71 1.42 9.55
C ALA A 107 26.99 2.77 9.68
N ILE A 108 27.08 3.64 8.67
CA ILE A 108 26.30 4.89 8.57
C ILE A 108 24.84 4.56 8.26
N ALA A 109 24.60 3.74 7.23
CA ALA A 109 23.25 3.35 6.81
C ALA A 109 22.44 2.69 7.93
N ASP A 110 23.06 1.84 8.76
CA ASP A 110 22.41 1.17 9.89
C ASP A 110 22.06 2.13 11.05
N ARG A 111 22.63 3.34 11.09
CA ARG A 111 22.31 4.39 12.06
C ARG A 111 21.23 5.36 11.58
N CYS A 112 20.83 5.27 10.31
CA CYS A 112 19.69 6.03 9.80
C CYS A 112 18.40 5.54 10.45
N VAL A 113 17.64 6.45 11.06
CA VAL A 113 16.38 6.16 11.74
C VAL A 113 15.20 6.57 10.86
N GLN A 114 14.31 5.62 10.58
CA GLN A 114 13.08 5.87 9.83
C GLN A 114 12.09 6.73 10.63
N ARG A 115 11.48 7.70 9.96
CA ARG A 115 10.38 8.54 10.47
C ARG A 115 9.34 8.76 9.37
N ASP A 116 8.08 8.48 9.68
CA ASP A 116 6.95 8.81 8.81
C ASP A 116 6.43 10.22 9.13
N PHE A 117 5.87 10.90 8.13
CA PHE A 117 5.33 12.25 8.25
C PHE A 117 3.98 12.40 7.53
N ARG A 118 3.21 13.41 7.95
CA ARG A 118 1.86 13.69 7.45
C ARG A 118 1.80 14.95 6.56
N PRO A 119 0.82 15.06 5.65
CA PRO A 119 0.59 16.30 4.90
C PRO A 119 0.40 17.49 5.85
N GLY A 120 1.07 18.60 5.54
CA GLY A 120 1.06 19.83 6.33
C GLY A 120 1.99 19.83 7.54
N GLU A 121 2.69 18.73 7.83
CA GLU A 121 3.69 18.66 8.90
C GLU A 121 4.93 19.48 8.53
N VAL A 122 5.37 20.35 9.44
CA VAL A 122 6.64 21.09 9.32
C VAL A 122 7.76 20.17 9.79
N LEU A 123 8.59 19.72 8.86
CA LEU A 123 9.70 18.81 9.12
C LEU A 123 10.90 19.55 9.69
N THR A 124 11.18 20.74 9.17
CA THR A 124 12.24 21.63 9.63
C THR A 124 11.74 23.07 9.61
N GLU A 125 12.16 23.87 10.59
CA GLU A 125 11.79 25.28 10.69
C GLU A 125 13.00 26.16 10.46
N ARG A 126 12.86 27.17 9.60
CA ARG A 126 13.93 28.11 9.30
C ARG A 126 14.49 28.75 10.58
N GLY A 127 15.81 28.77 10.69
CA GLY A 127 16.53 29.35 11.81
C GLY A 127 16.62 28.44 13.03
N ALA A 128 15.89 27.32 13.08
CA ALA A 128 16.10 26.31 14.12
C ALA A 128 17.47 25.63 13.95
N PRO A 129 18.09 25.15 15.03
CA PRO A 129 19.32 24.36 14.95
C PRO A 129 19.15 23.13 14.03
N ALA A 130 20.12 22.93 13.14
CA ALA A 130 20.19 21.76 12.29
C ALA A 130 21.21 20.77 12.89
N GLU A 131 20.72 19.64 13.39
CA GLU A 131 21.55 18.62 14.05
C GLU A 131 21.49 17.26 13.35
N GLN A 132 20.80 17.18 12.22
CA GLN A 132 20.52 15.94 11.50
C GLN A 132 20.28 16.21 10.03
N ILE A 133 20.63 15.23 9.19
CA ILE A 133 20.26 15.18 7.79
C ILE A 133 18.97 14.34 7.65
N HIS A 134 18.10 14.73 6.73
CA HIS A 134 16.93 13.95 6.35
C HIS A 134 17.07 13.48 4.88
N LEU A 135 16.94 12.17 4.68
CA LEU A 135 16.93 11.51 3.36
C LEU A 135 15.49 11.13 3.03
N ILE A 136 14.95 11.60 1.92
CA ILE A 136 13.54 11.44 1.56
C ILE A 136 13.38 10.11 0.83
N ALA A 137 12.87 9.09 1.54
CA ALA A 137 12.59 7.80 0.92
C ALA A 137 11.31 7.84 0.09
N HIS A 138 10.30 8.56 0.57
CA HIS A 138 9.04 8.73 -0.12
C HIS A 138 8.29 9.98 0.33
N GLY A 139 7.65 10.68 -0.61
CA GLY A 139 6.76 11.81 -0.36
C GLY A 139 7.25 13.10 -1.01
N ARG A 140 6.41 14.14 -0.97
CA ARG A 140 6.73 15.48 -1.49
C ARG A 140 6.83 16.49 -0.37
N ILE A 141 7.89 17.29 -0.41
CA ILE A 141 8.20 18.31 0.60
C ILE A 141 8.46 19.63 -0.11
N ASN A 142 7.75 20.67 0.30
CA ASN A 142 7.97 22.02 -0.20
C ASN A 142 8.93 22.77 0.73
N GLN A 143 9.92 23.45 0.16
CA GLN A 143 10.81 24.33 0.88
C GLN A 143 10.39 25.77 0.67
N THR A 144 10.09 26.48 1.76
CA THR A 144 9.81 27.92 1.73
C THR A 144 10.88 28.69 2.49
N SER A 145 11.18 29.89 2.03
CA SER A 145 12.01 30.85 2.75
C SER A 145 11.38 32.24 2.68
N VAL A 146 11.86 33.20 3.46
CA VAL A 146 11.30 34.56 3.45
C VAL A 146 12.05 35.41 2.44
N GLY A 147 11.32 35.95 1.47
CA GLY A 147 11.83 36.88 0.48
C GLY A 147 12.23 38.24 1.08
N LYS A 148 12.88 39.08 0.28
CA LYS A 148 13.40 40.40 0.72
C LYS A 148 12.34 41.35 1.27
N TYR A 149 11.07 41.09 1.02
CA TYR A 149 9.94 41.93 1.43
C TYR A 149 9.07 41.30 2.53
N GLY A 150 9.47 40.17 3.10
CA GLY A 150 8.74 39.50 4.19
C GLY A 150 7.75 38.42 3.74
N ASP A 151 7.49 38.28 2.45
CA ASP A 151 6.61 37.22 1.92
C ASP A 151 7.33 35.86 1.88
N GLU A 152 6.58 34.77 2.08
CA GLU A 152 7.08 33.42 1.85
C GLU A 152 7.28 33.16 0.36
N VAL A 153 8.48 32.73 -0.01
CA VAL A 153 8.88 32.39 -1.37
C VAL A 153 9.19 30.90 -1.41
N ALA A 154 8.54 30.17 -2.31
CA ALA A 154 8.87 28.77 -2.60
C ALA A 154 10.30 28.70 -3.19
N VAL A 155 11.17 27.95 -2.52
CA VAL A 155 12.58 27.78 -2.87
C VAL A 155 12.73 26.59 -3.80
N SER A 156 12.19 25.43 -3.41
CA SER A 156 12.27 24.18 -4.15
C SER A 156 11.18 23.21 -3.70
N VAL A 157 10.92 22.18 -4.52
CA VAL A 157 10.10 21.02 -4.13
C VAL A 157 11.01 19.81 -4.18
N LEU A 158 11.11 19.11 -3.06
CA LEU A 158 11.86 17.87 -2.92
C LEU A 158 10.92 16.66 -3.00
N ALA A 159 11.42 15.58 -3.57
CA ALA A 159 10.71 14.32 -3.75
C ALA A 159 11.59 13.12 -3.40
N ASP A 160 11.09 11.92 -3.68
CA ASP A 160 11.77 10.65 -3.48
C ASP A 160 13.22 10.66 -4.02
N GLY A 161 14.18 10.33 -3.16
CA GLY A 161 15.61 10.31 -3.43
C GLY A 161 16.35 11.60 -3.07
N ASP A 162 15.65 12.71 -2.83
CA ASP A 162 16.27 13.96 -2.40
C ASP A 162 16.66 13.93 -0.90
N HIS A 163 17.47 14.90 -0.47
CA HIS A 163 17.93 15.03 0.90
C HIS A 163 18.02 16.49 1.33
N LEU A 164 18.03 16.73 2.65
CA LEU A 164 18.10 18.07 3.23
C LEU A 164 18.91 18.08 4.53
N GLY A 165 19.61 19.19 4.78
CA GLY A 165 20.41 19.38 5.99
C GLY A 165 21.80 18.76 5.95
N GLU A 166 22.38 18.60 4.77
CA GLU A 166 23.71 17.98 4.62
C GLU A 166 24.79 18.67 5.47
N ASN A 167 24.77 20.01 5.50
CA ASN A 167 25.70 20.82 6.29
C ASN A 167 25.60 20.59 7.81
N ALA A 168 24.46 20.08 8.30
CA ALA A 168 24.20 19.85 9.72
C ALA A 168 25.11 18.79 10.34
N LEU A 169 25.68 17.90 9.52
CA LEU A 169 26.56 16.82 10.01
C LEU A 169 27.98 17.30 10.34
N LEU A 170 28.45 18.37 9.70
CA LEU A 170 29.82 18.87 9.86
C LEU A 170 29.90 20.18 10.67
N ASP A 171 28.87 21.02 10.60
CA ASP A 171 28.83 22.30 11.30
C ASP A 171 27.97 22.19 12.58
N ALA A 172 28.59 22.49 13.73
CA ALA A 172 27.94 22.47 15.03
C ALA A 172 26.90 23.60 15.18
N ASP A 173 27.12 24.73 14.51
CA ASP A 173 26.30 25.94 14.57
C ASP A 173 25.30 26.02 13.40
N ALA A 174 25.21 24.94 12.59
CA ALA A 174 24.29 24.86 11.46
C ALA A 174 22.85 25.15 11.86
N ARG A 175 22.16 25.91 11.01
CA ARG A 175 20.72 26.20 11.13
C ARG A 175 20.03 25.90 9.83
N TRP A 176 18.72 25.62 9.90
CA TRP A 176 17.91 25.44 8.70
C TRP A 176 17.74 26.77 7.96
N ASP A 177 18.13 26.84 6.70
CA ASP A 177 18.00 28.05 5.88
C ASP A 177 16.57 28.28 5.35
N TYR A 178 15.75 27.24 5.42
CA TYR A 178 14.38 27.16 4.91
C TYR A 178 13.48 26.38 5.87
N THR A 179 12.18 26.62 5.73
CA THR A 179 11.14 25.80 6.35
C THR A 179 10.74 24.72 5.36
N ALA A 180 10.79 23.45 5.78
CA ALA A 180 10.39 22.31 4.95
C ALA A 180 9.05 21.79 5.45
N THR A 181 8.03 21.84 4.60
CA THR A 181 6.66 21.40 4.93
C THR A 181 6.24 20.28 4.00
N ALA A 182 5.74 19.19 4.57
CA ALA A 182 5.26 18.05 3.79
C ALA A 182 3.99 18.41 2.99
N GLU A 183 4.00 18.21 1.68
CA GLU A 183 2.80 18.34 0.83
C GLU A 183 1.96 17.06 0.84
N THR A 184 2.62 15.91 0.87
CA THR A 184 1.99 14.58 0.96
C THR A 184 2.41 13.87 2.25
N SER A 185 1.74 12.77 2.59
CA SER A 185 2.32 11.82 3.56
C SER A 185 3.56 11.17 2.95
N GLY A 186 4.47 10.72 3.79
CA GLY A 186 5.70 10.09 3.32
C GLY A 186 6.56 9.51 4.44
N THR A 187 7.72 9.02 4.05
CA THR A 187 8.72 8.39 4.92
C THR A 187 10.09 8.99 4.61
N LEU A 188 10.83 9.35 5.66
CA LEU A 188 12.20 9.81 5.56
C LEU A 188 13.11 9.01 6.50
N LEU A 189 14.40 8.96 6.19
CA LEU A 189 15.44 8.48 7.07
C LEU A 189 16.21 9.66 7.65
N THR A 190 16.47 9.64 8.95
CA THR A 190 17.19 10.69 9.65
C THR A 190 18.50 10.16 10.19
N LEU A 191 19.61 10.88 9.97
CA LEU A 191 20.89 10.58 10.59
C LEU A 191 21.32 11.79 11.42
N SER A 192 21.51 11.56 12.72
CA SER A 192 21.94 12.62 13.64
C SER A 192 23.44 12.90 13.49
N ARG A 193 23.85 14.13 13.77
CA ARG A 193 25.26 14.53 13.83
C ARG A 193 26.03 13.69 14.85
N ALA A 194 25.41 13.32 15.98
CA ALA A 194 26.04 12.50 17.01
C ALA A 194 26.33 11.07 16.50
N ASP A 195 25.36 10.46 15.81
CA ASP A 195 25.50 9.13 15.23
C ASP A 195 26.54 9.11 14.11
N PHE A 196 26.54 10.13 13.25
CA PHE A 196 27.55 10.30 12.21
C PHE A 196 28.95 10.48 12.81
N ALA A 197 29.11 11.37 13.79
CA ALA A 197 30.37 11.59 14.49
C ALA A 197 30.89 10.33 15.18
N SER A 198 30.01 9.47 15.70
CA SER A 198 30.38 8.17 16.26
C SER A 198 31.05 7.27 15.22
N VAL A 199 30.50 7.17 14.00
CA VAL A 199 31.11 6.38 12.92
C VAL A 199 32.42 7.00 12.47
N VAL A 200 32.45 8.32 12.28
CA VAL A 200 33.68 9.05 11.92
C VAL A 200 34.77 8.79 12.95
N SER A 201 34.46 8.78 14.25
CA SER A 201 35.45 8.51 15.31
C SER A 201 36.06 7.10 15.24
N ALA A 202 35.28 6.12 14.75
CA ALA A 202 35.69 4.72 14.64
C ALA A 202 36.38 4.37 13.32
N ALA A 203 36.29 5.23 12.29
CA ALA A 203 36.78 4.98 10.94
C ALA A 203 37.81 6.05 10.49
N PRO A 204 39.13 5.81 10.67
CA PRO A 204 40.17 6.75 10.27
C PRO A 204 40.14 7.13 8.77
N GLY A 205 39.74 6.19 7.90
CA GLY A 205 39.59 6.44 6.46
C GLY A 205 38.52 7.49 6.15
N LEU A 206 37.40 7.45 6.88
CA LEU A 206 36.33 8.44 6.75
C LEU A 206 36.75 9.81 7.28
N GLN A 207 37.49 9.86 8.39
CA GLN A 207 38.06 11.11 8.90
C GLN A 207 38.96 11.79 7.86
N ALA A 208 39.88 11.03 7.26
CA ALA A 208 40.78 11.55 6.24
C ALA A 208 40.02 12.07 5.01
N HIS A 209 38.97 11.35 4.59
CA HIS A 209 38.10 11.77 3.49
C HIS A 209 37.40 13.10 3.78
N LEU A 210 36.77 13.23 4.96
CA LEU A 210 36.08 14.45 5.37
C LEU A 210 37.04 15.63 5.55
N HIS A 211 38.23 15.41 6.10
CA HIS A 211 39.28 16.45 6.16
C HIS A 211 39.68 16.92 4.76
N GLY A 212 39.82 15.99 3.80
CA GLY A 212 40.05 16.32 2.39
C GLY A 212 38.93 17.18 1.83
N PHE A 213 37.67 16.80 2.06
CA PHE A 213 36.48 17.54 1.63
C PHE A 213 36.43 18.96 2.23
N SER A 214 36.65 19.11 3.54
CA SER A 214 36.66 20.42 4.21
C SER A 214 37.86 21.29 3.85
N SER A 215 38.95 20.69 3.35
CA SER A 215 40.17 21.40 2.93
C SER A 215 40.10 21.95 1.49
N LEU A 216 39.11 21.53 0.70
CA LEU A 216 38.84 22.13 -0.60
C LEU A 216 38.34 23.56 -0.35
N PRO A 217 39.02 24.61 -0.86
CA PRO A 217 38.57 25.97 -0.67
C PRO A 217 37.16 26.10 -1.25
N LEU A 218 36.24 26.69 -0.47
CA LEU A 218 34.87 27.07 -0.85
C LEU A 218 34.84 27.67 -2.27
N GLN A 219 34.79 26.81 -3.29
CA GLN A 219 34.42 27.21 -4.63
C GLN A 219 32.94 27.51 -4.51
N ARG A 220 32.65 28.81 -4.44
CA ARG A 220 31.30 29.36 -4.55
C ARG A 220 30.64 28.72 -5.75
N GLN A 221 29.80 27.73 -5.49
CA GLN A 221 28.80 27.30 -6.43
C GLN A 221 27.89 28.49 -6.72
N ASN A 222 27.50 28.63 -7.97
CA ASN A 222 26.52 29.63 -8.37
C ASN A 222 25.18 29.32 -7.69
N ARG A 223 24.20 30.22 -7.74
CA ARG A 223 22.87 30.08 -7.11
C ARG A 223 22.03 28.89 -7.60
N HIS A 224 22.60 28.05 -8.47
CA HIS A 224 22.04 26.82 -9.06
C HIS A 224 22.94 25.58 -8.90
N GLY A 225 24.00 25.61 -8.07
CA GLY A 225 24.74 24.39 -7.71
C GLY A 225 25.61 23.75 -8.81
N GLU A 226 25.77 24.40 -9.97
CA GLU A 226 26.63 23.86 -11.05
C GLU A 226 28.12 24.06 -10.73
N ALA A 227 28.91 22.99 -10.87
CA ALA A 227 30.36 23.06 -10.93
C ALA A 227 30.81 23.53 -12.33
N GLU A 228 31.77 24.44 -12.39
CA GLU A 228 32.41 24.84 -13.64
C GLU A 228 33.18 23.63 -14.22
N ILE A 229 32.69 23.09 -15.33
CA ILE A 229 33.26 21.91 -15.99
C ILE A 229 34.56 22.34 -16.69
N ALA A 230 35.70 21.91 -16.14
CA ALA A 230 36.93 21.82 -16.91
C ALA A 230 36.75 20.73 -17.98
N MET A 231 36.48 21.14 -19.22
CA MET A 231 36.48 20.24 -20.35
C MET A 231 37.90 19.72 -20.60
N SER A 232 38.11 18.42 -20.40
CA SER A 232 39.21 17.70 -21.04
C SER A 232 38.60 16.68 -22.01
N ALA A 233 38.54 17.07 -23.28
CA ALA A 233 38.25 16.16 -24.38
C ALA A 233 39.57 15.51 -24.79
N GLY A 234 39.69 14.21 -24.53
CA GLY A 234 40.80 13.38 -24.99
C GLY A 234 40.75 12.01 -24.35
N HIS A 235 40.13 11.04 -25.04
CA HIS A 235 40.33 9.63 -24.73
C HIS A 235 40.83 8.90 -25.98
N THR A 236 42.08 8.45 -25.89
CA THR A 236 42.66 7.36 -26.68
C THR A 236 43.03 6.26 -25.69
N GLY A 237 42.35 5.10 -25.75
CA GLY A 237 42.67 3.92 -24.95
C GLY A 237 41.63 2.80 -25.12
N GLU A 238 42.10 1.55 -25.16
CA GLU A 238 41.28 0.33 -25.24
C GLU A 238 40.50 0.12 -23.93
N VAL A 239 39.18 -0.01 -24.04
CA VAL A 239 38.26 -0.23 -22.91
C VAL A 239 38.34 -1.68 -22.47
N THR A 240 38.72 -1.91 -21.22
CA THR A 240 38.53 -3.20 -20.55
C THR A 240 37.02 -3.49 -20.51
N LEU A 241 36.57 -4.53 -21.21
CA LEU A 241 35.18 -4.94 -21.16
C LEU A 241 34.80 -5.29 -19.71
N PRO A 242 33.75 -4.68 -19.12
CA PRO A 242 33.34 -5.01 -17.76
C PRO A 242 32.91 -6.48 -17.71
N GLY A 243 33.57 -7.26 -16.85
CA GLY A 243 33.14 -8.61 -16.52
C GLY A 243 31.77 -8.56 -15.85
N ALA A 244 30.72 -8.96 -16.56
CA ALA A 244 29.36 -8.93 -16.05
C ALA A 244 29.09 -10.20 -15.21
N PHE A 245 29.48 -10.19 -13.94
CA PHE A 245 28.84 -11.06 -12.95
C PHE A 245 27.55 -10.39 -12.47
N VAL A 246 26.51 -11.20 -12.18
CA VAL A 246 25.22 -10.72 -11.69
C VAL A 246 25.18 -10.96 -10.19
N ASP A 247 25.29 -9.89 -9.41
CA ASP A 247 25.17 -9.98 -7.96
C ASP A 247 23.72 -10.19 -7.51
N TYR A 248 23.56 -11.05 -6.50
CA TYR A 248 22.28 -11.32 -5.85
C TYR A 248 22.14 -10.46 -4.59
N GLU A 249 20.90 -10.14 -4.25
CA GLU A 249 20.59 -9.52 -2.96
C GLU A 249 21.00 -10.46 -1.80
N LEU A 250 21.87 -9.96 -0.91
CA LEU A 250 22.46 -10.76 0.17
C LEU A 250 21.48 -11.07 1.32
N LYS A 251 20.42 -10.27 1.47
CA LYS A 251 19.35 -10.44 2.48
C LYS A 251 17.98 -10.44 1.80
N PRO A 252 17.64 -11.50 1.04
CA PRO A 252 16.39 -11.56 0.31
C PRO A 252 15.21 -11.68 1.27
N ARG A 253 14.09 -11.12 0.83
CA ARG A 253 12.86 -11.06 1.62
C ARG A 253 12.17 -12.42 1.69
N GLU A 254 11.76 -12.80 2.90
CA GLU A 254 10.95 -13.99 3.17
C GLU A 254 9.53 -13.57 3.59
N TYR A 255 8.53 -14.09 2.89
CA TYR A 255 7.12 -13.86 3.17
C TYR A 255 6.58 -15.05 3.96
N GLU A 256 6.36 -14.85 5.26
CA GLU A 256 5.65 -15.81 6.10
C GLU A 256 4.14 -15.77 5.81
N LEU A 257 3.48 -16.92 5.96
CA LEU A 257 2.02 -17.00 5.86
C LEU A 257 1.39 -16.43 7.13
N SER A 258 0.49 -15.47 6.94
CA SER A 258 -0.38 -14.98 8.01
C SER A 258 -1.59 -15.90 8.18
N VAL A 259 -2.22 -15.84 9.35
CA VAL A 259 -3.38 -16.65 9.73
C VAL A 259 -4.61 -15.79 9.97
N ALA A 260 -5.75 -16.23 9.43
CA ALA A 260 -7.05 -15.80 9.95
C ALA A 260 -7.83 -17.00 10.45
N GLN A 261 -8.35 -16.89 11.67
CA GLN A 261 -9.04 -17.96 12.38
C GLN A 261 -10.33 -17.43 13.01
N THR A 262 -11.34 -18.28 13.03
CA THR A 262 -12.59 -18.02 13.76
C THR A 262 -13.19 -19.32 14.27
N VAL A 263 -13.92 -19.24 15.38
CA VAL A 263 -14.61 -20.38 15.98
C VAL A 263 -16.11 -20.21 15.76
N LEU A 264 -16.68 -21.06 14.91
CA LEU A 264 -18.13 -21.17 14.75
C LEU A 264 -18.71 -22.03 15.87
N LYS A 265 -19.75 -21.54 16.55
CA LYS A 265 -20.49 -22.28 17.58
C LYS A 265 -21.94 -22.47 17.17
N VAL A 266 -22.40 -23.72 17.18
CA VAL A 266 -23.79 -24.08 16.85
C VAL A 266 -24.34 -24.99 17.95
N HIS A 267 -25.50 -24.65 18.51
CA HIS A 267 -26.16 -25.51 19.49
C HIS A 267 -26.63 -26.80 18.81
N THR A 268 -26.35 -27.96 19.42
CA THR A 268 -26.70 -29.29 18.87
C THR A 268 -28.19 -29.39 18.50
N ARG A 269 -29.08 -29.01 19.43
CA ARG A 269 -30.54 -28.91 19.20
C ARG A 269 -30.92 -28.16 17.92
N VAL A 270 -30.17 -27.13 17.52
CA VAL A 270 -30.47 -26.36 16.31
C VAL A 270 -30.11 -27.16 15.06
N ALA A 271 -28.95 -27.82 15.07
CA ALA A 271 -28.55 -28.72 13.99
C ALA A 271 -29.46 -29.95 13.90
N ASP A 272 -29.95 -30.47 15.04
CA ASP A 272 -30.78 -31.68 15.07
C ASP A 272 -32.23 -31.42 14.65
N LEU A 273 -32.84 -30.34 15.16
CA LEU A 273 -34.29 -30.10 15.01
C LEU A 273 -34.64 -29.12 13.89
N TYR A 274 -33.72 -28.24 13.48
CA TYR A 274 -34.01 -27.14 12.55
C TYR A 274 -33.21 -27.21 11.24
N ASN A 275 -32.87 -28.42 10.80
CA ASN A 275 -32.06 -28.66 9.59
C ASN A 275 -32.84 -28.70 8.26
N GLY A 276 -34.18 -28.56 8.30
CA GLY A 276 -35.04 -28.57 7.11
C GLY A 276 -35.64 -27.19 6.81
N PRO A 277 -35.65 -26.71 5.55
CA PRO A 277 -35.10 -27.33 4.35
C PRO A 277 -33.58 -27.11 4.16
N MET A 278 -32.92 -26.34 5.03
CA MET A 278 -31.50 -25.97 4.90
C MET A 278 -30.74 -26.38 6.16
N ASN A 279 -29.57 -26.99 5.95
CA ASN A 279 -28.70 -27.38 7.04
C ASN A 279 -28.12 -26.14 7.74
N GLN A 280 -28.46 -25.96 9.02
CA GLN A 280 -28.07 -24.77 9.78
C GLN A 280 -26.56 -24.70 9.97
N THR A 281 -25.90 -25.84 10.15
CA THR A 281 -24.45 -25.88 10.34
C THR A 281 -23.72 -25.50 9.06
N GLU A 282 -24.17 -26.02 7.91
CA GLU A 282 -23.60 -25.68 6.60
C GLU A 282 -23.80 -24.21 6.24
N GLU A 283 -24.98 -23.65 6.48
CA GLU A 283 -25.24 -22.23 6.19
C GLU A 283 -24.44 -21.30 7.11
N GLN A 284 -24.34 -21.63 8.40
CA GLN A 284 -23.51 -20.87 9.34
C GLN A 284 -22.02 -20.96 8.98
N LEU A 285 -21.55 -22.14 8.57
CA LEU A 285 -20.19 -22.35 8.10
C LEU A 285 -19.93 -21.55 6.83
N ARG A 286 -20.84 -21.59 5.85
CA ARG A 286 -20.75 -20.80 4.61
C ARG A 286 -20.61 -19.31 4.91
N LEU A 287 -21.49 -18.74 5.74
CA LEU A 287 -21.42 -17.32 6.12
C LEU A 287 -20.11 -16.97 6.85
N THR A 288 -19.63 -17.87 7.70
CA THR A 288 -18.36 -17.71 8.42
C THR A 288 -17.17 -17.69 7.46
N ILE A 289 -17.16 -18.59 6.48
CA ILE A 289 -16.15 -18.64 5.42
C ILE A 289 -16.20 -17.36 4.59
N GLU A 290 -17.39 -16.89 4.21
CA GLU A 290 -17.58 -15.64 3.47
C GLU A 290 -16.96 -14.45 4.21
N ALA A 291 -17.24 -14.29 5.51
CA ALA A 291 -16.66 -13.22 6.34
C ALA A 291 -15.13 -13.34 6.46
N LEU A 292 -14.62 -14.56 6.60
CA LEU A 292 -13.18 -14.82 6.66
C LEU A 292 -12.47 -14.51 5.33
N ARG A 293 -13.11 -14.73 4.18
CA ARG A 293 -12.61 -14.31 2.87
C ARG A 293 -12.65 -12.78 2.69
N GLU A 294 -13.69 -12.11 3.19
CA GLU A 294 -13.74 -10.65 3.21
C GLU A 294 -12.60 -10.05 4.05
N ARG A 295 -12.28 -10.66 5.20
CA ARG A 295 -11.13 -10.30 6.01
C ARG A 295 -9.81 -10.59 5.28
N GLN A 296 -9.70 -11.74 4.62
CA GLN A 296 -8.53 -12.10 3.83
C GLN A 296 -8.24 -11.04 2.75
N GLU A 297 -9.24 -10.62 1.97
CA GLU A 297 -9.04 -9.58 0.94
C GLU A 297 -8.60 -8.25 1.56
N HIS A 298 -9.18 -7.88 2.71
CA HIS A 298 -8.78 -6.68 3.43
C HIS A 298 -7.30 -6.69 3.83
N GLU A 299 -6.81 -7.80 4.36
CA GLU A 299 -5.41 -7.95 4.78
C GLU A 299 -4.45 -7.97 3.58
N LEU A 300 -4.81 -8.62 2.47
CA LEU A 300 -3.99 -8.58 1.25
C LEU A 300 -3.84 -7.15 0.69
N ILE A 301 -4.80 -6.27 0.94
CA ILE A 301 -4.68 -4.86 0.54
C ILE A 301 -3.92 -4.04 1.59
N ASN A 302 -4.26 -4.19 2.88
CA ASN A 302 -3.91 -3.22 3.93
C ASN A 302 -2.91 -3.71 4.98
N HIS A 303 -2.54 -5.00 5.02
CA HIS A 303 -1.62 -5.47 6.05
C HIS A 303 -0.27 -4.74 5.91
N PRO A 304 0.36 -4.24 6.99
CA PRO A 304 1.63 -3.51 6.90
C PRO A 304 2.76 -4.37 6.32
N GLU A 305 2.83 -5.64 6.72
CA GLU A 305 3.94 -6.51 6.33
C GLU A 305 3.83 -7.04 4.91
N PHE A 306 2.68 -7.49 4.42
CA PHE A 306 2.57 -8.08 3.06
C PHE A 306 1.49 -7.43 2.18
N GLY A 307 0.68 -6.52 2.74
CA GLY A 307 -0.42 -5.89 2.04
C GLY A 307 0.08 -5.00 0.90
N LEU A 308 -0.62 -5.05 -0.24
CA LEU A 308 -0.21 -4.43 -1.49
C LEU A 308 -0.01 -2.92 -1.36
N LEU A 309 -0.89 -2.22 -0.62
CA LEU A 309 -0.78 -0.76 -0.47
C LEU A 309 0.44 -0.32 0.34
N HIS A 310 0.92 -1.13 1.27
CA HIS A 310 2.08 -0.76 2.10
C HIS A 310 3.39 -1.22 1.46
N ASN A 311 3.35 -2.27 0.63
CA ASN A 311 4.52 -2.92 0.07
C ASN A 311 4.83 -2.55 -1.38
N ALA A 312 4.05 -1.65 -1.98
CA ALA A 312 4.40 -1.04 -3.25
C ALA A 312 5.67 -0.19 -3.09
N ASP A 313 6.64 -0.45 -3.96
CA ASP A 313 7.91 0.26 -4.04
C ASP A 313 7.69 1.75 -4.27
N PHE A 314 8.46 2.60 -3.60
CA PHE A 314 8.30 4.06 -3.66
C PHE A 314 8.43 4.61 -5.09
N LYS A 315 9.33 4.06 -5.91
CA LYS A 315 9.46 4.48 -7.33
C LYS A 315 8.24 4.11 -8.19
N GLN A 316 7.36 3.25 -7.69
CA GLN A 316 6.12 2.84 -8.35
C GLN A 316 4.89 3.51 -7.74
N ARG A 317 5.07 4.41 -6.77
CA ARG A 317 4.03 5.28 -6.25
C ARG A 317 4.08 6.60 -7.01
N ILE A 318 2.94 6.98 -7.56
CA ILE A 318 2.78 8.24 -8.28
C ILE A 318 1.67 9.06 -7.65
N GLN A 319 1.82 10.37 -7.71
CA GLN A 319 0.83 11.32 -7.22
C GLN A 319 -0.03 11.79 -8.39
N THR A 320 -1.31 12.09 -8.15
CA THR A 320 -2.15 12.72 -9.18
C THR A 320 -1.64 14.12 -9.53
N HIS A 321 -1.75 14.50 -10.80
CA HIS A 321 -1.29 15.82 -11.27
C HIS A 321 -2.12 16.96 -10.68
N SER A 322 -3.42 16.75 -10.49
CA SER A 322 -4.37 17.82 -10.12
C SER A 322 -5.29 17.47 -8.94
N GLY A 323 -5.10 16.31 -8.31
CA GLY A 323 -5.99 15.75 -7.29
C GLY A 323 -6.90 14.65 -7.84
N PRO A 324 -7.91 14.97 -8.69
CA PRO A 324 -8.76 13.96 -9.32
C PRO A 324 -7.99 13.03 -10.27
N PRO A 325 -8.46 11.78 -10.47
CA PRO A 325 -7.79 10.83 -11.36
C PRO A 325 -8.10 11.12 -12.82
N THR A 326 -7.19 11.81 -13.49
CA THR A 326 -7.30 12.14 -14.92
C THR A 326 -6.91 10.95 -15.80
N PRO A 327 -7.30 10.96 -17.09
CA PRO A 327 -6.76 10.03 -18.10
C PRO A 327 -5.23 9.92 -18.09
N ASP A 328 -4.53 11.05 -17.95
CA ASP A 328 -3.07 11.10 -17.99
C ASP A 328 -2.46 10.43 -16.76
N ASP A 329 -3.07 10.57 -15.58
CA ASP A 329 -2.64 9.85 -14.37
C ASP A 329 -2.74 8.32 -14.55
N LEU A 330 -3.79 7.84 -15.25
CA LEU A 330 -3.97 6.43 -15.56
C LEU A 330 -2.99 5.93 -16.62
N ASP A 331 -2.70 6.75 -17.64
CA ASP A 331 -1.67 6.44 -18.65
C ASP A 331 -0.27 6.43 -18.02
N GLU A 332 0.04 7.34 -17.09
CA GLU A 332 1.29 7.30 -16.31
C GLU A 332 1.36 6.01 -15.47
N LEU A 333 0.31 5.70 -14.72
CA LEU A 333 0.26 4.47 -13.91
C LEU A 333 0.43 3.20 -14.75
N LEU A 334 -0.13 3.19 -15.96
CA LEU A 334 -0.05 2.08 -16.89
C LEU A 334 1.36 1.93 -17.48
N THR A 335 1.98 3.04 -17.91
CA THR A 335 3.24 3.04 -18.67
C THR A 335 4.49 2.80 -17.82
N ARG A 336 4.40 3.04 -16.50
CA ARG A 336 5.48 2.72 -15.53
C ARG A 336 5.90 1.24 -15.55
N ARG A 337 5.04 0.37 -16.07
CA ARG A 337 5.13 -1.09 -15.88
C ARG A 337 4.62 -1.85 -17.09
N ARG A 338 5.38 -2.87 -17.49
CA ARG A 338 5.00 -3.75 -18.61
C ARG A 338 4.03 -4.82 -18.15
N GLY A 339 3.03 -5.11 -18.98
CA GLY A 339 2.15 -6.26 -18.77
C GLY A 339 1.14 -6.08 -17.63
N THR A 340 0.66 -4.86 -17.39
CA THR A 340 -0.47 -4.60 -16.49
C THR A 340 -1.67 -5.43 -16.90
N ARG A 341 -2.24 -6.18 -15.95
CA ARG A 341 -3.38 -7.08 -16.17
C ARG A 341 -4.68 -6.52 -15.64
N LEU A 342 -4.64 -5.71 -14.59
CA LEU A 342 -5.82 -5.07 -14.01
C LEU A 342 -5.46 -3.82 -13.22
N PHE A 343 -6.46 -2.95 -13.04
CA PHE A 343 -6.49 -1.93 -12.00
C PHE A 343 -7.44 -2.35 -10.87
N LEU A 344 -7.11 -2.01 -9.63
CA LEU A 344 -8.02 -2.07 -8.48
C LEU A 344 -8.24 -0.68 -7.92
N ALA A 345 -9.50 -0.32 -7.72
CA ALA A 345 -9.87 0.96 -7.15
C ALA A 345 -11.13 0.84 -6.30
N HIS A 346 -11.26 1.71 -5.30
CA HIS A 346 -12.50 1.81 -4.54
C HIS A 346 -13.67 2.21 -5.48
N PRO A 347 -14.89 1.66 -5.33
CA PRO A 347 -16.03 1.99 -6.21
C PRO A 347 -16.29 3.50 -6.37
N ARG A 348 -16.16 4.27 -5.28
CA ARG A 348 -16.26 5.75 -5.33
C ARG A 348 -15.15 6.39 -6.17
N THR A 349 -13.94 5.82 -6.17
CA THR A 349 -12.79 6.24 -6.99
C THR A 349 -13.05 5.91 -8.47
N ILE A 350 -13.60 4.72 -8.78
CA ILE A 350 -14.04 4.38 -10.15
C ILE A 350 -15.08 5.39 -10.65
N ALA A 351 -16.02 5.79 -9.79
CA ALA A 351 -16.97 6.84 -10.14
C ALA A 351 -16.29 8.22 -10.36
N ALA A 352 -15.17 8.51 -9.69
CA ALA A 352 -14.38 9.72 -9.93
C ALA A 352 -13.67 9.67 -11.29
N ILE A 353 -13.06 8.53 -11.63
CA ILE A 353 -12.49 8.28 -12.96
C ILE A 353 -13.53 8.53 -14.04
N GLY A 354 -14.73 7.95 -13.90
CA GLY A 354 -15.82 8.16 -14.85
C GLY A 354 -16.27 9.63 -14.99
N ARG A 355 -16.19 10.43 -13.90
CA ARG A 355 -16.48 11.87 -13.97
C ARG A 355 -15.43 12.63 -14.75
N GLU A 356 -14.15 12.33 -14.55
CA GLU A 356 -13.06 12.97 -15.29
C GLU A 356 -13.06 12.57 -16.77
N TRP A 357 -13.31 11.29 -17.07
CA TRP A 357 -13.49 10.83 -18.46
C TRP A 357 -14.62 11.57 -19.17
N ASN A 358 -15.79 11.66 -18.53
CA ASN A 358 -16.91 12.43 -19.09
C ASN A 358 -16.56 13.92 -19.27
N HIS A 359 -15.78 14.50 -18.36
CA HIS A 359 -15.33 15.89 -18.47
C HIS A 359 -14.41 16.10 -19.68
N CYS A 360 -13.53 15.14 -19.96
CA CYS A 360 -12.67 15.12 -21.13
C CYS A 360 -13.37 14.64 -22.42
N GLY A 361 -14.67 14.30 -22.37
CA GLY A 361 -15.42 13.76 -23.51
C GLY A 361 -15.00 12.34 -23.92
N ILE A 362 -14.40 11.59 -23.00
CA ILE A 362 -13.93 10.22 -23.21
C ILE A 362 -14.98 9.25 -22.69
N TYR A 363 -15.41 8.31 -23.54
CA TYR A 363 -16.30 7.24 -23.14
C TYR A 363 -15.50 5.99 -22.76
N PRO A 364 -15.76 5.39 -21.59
CA PRO A 364 -15.06 4.19 -21.16
C PRO A 364 -15.29 3.00 -22.09
N GLU A 365 -14.21 2.35 -22.51
CA GLU A 365 -14.28 1.03 -23.13
C GLU A 365 -14.60 -0.02 -22.05
N THR A 366 -15.34 -1.06 -22.41
CA THR A 366 -15.60 -2.20 -21.52
C THR A 366 -14.89 -3.44 -22.01
N VAL A 367 -14.46 -4.27 -21.06
CA VAL A 367 -13.89 -5.60 -21.32
C VAL A 367 -14.79 -6.64 -20.66
N GLU A 368 -14.97 -7.78 -21.31
CA GLU A 368 -15.63 -8.94 -20.70
C GLU A 368 -14.64 -9.69 -19.80
N LEU A 369 -14.99 -9.82 -18.52
CA LEU A 369 -14.21 -10.55 -17.53
C LEU A 369 -15.15 -11.41 -16.68
N ASP A 370 -14.95 -12.73 -16.68
CA ASP A 370 -15.80 -13.71 -16.01
C ASP A 370 -17.32 -13.54 -16.30
N GLY A 371 -17.67 -13.21 -17.55
CA GLY A 371 -19.05 -12.97 -17.98
C GLY A 371 -19.64 -11.62 -17.54
N HIS A 372 -18.83 -10.73 -16.96
CA HIS A 372 -19.21 -9.36 -16.62
C HIS A 372 -18.55 -8.33 -17.54
N GLN A 373 -19.30 -7.32 -17.96
CA GLN A 373 -18.73 -6.15 -18.63
C GLN A 373 -18.21 -5.18 -17.57
N VAL A 374 -16.89 -4.97 -17.55
CA VAL A 374 -16.21 -4.07 -16.59
C VAL A 374 -15.60 -2.89 -17.32
N PRO A 375 -15.58 -1.68 -16.72
CA PRO A 375 -14.90 -0.53 -17.31
C PRO A 375 -13.41 -0.84 -17.46
N SER A 376 -12.80 -0.31 -18.52
CA SER A 376 -11.41 -0.56 -18.84
C SER A 376 -10.70 0.71 -19.31
N TRP A 377 -9.39 0.73 -19.18
CA TRP A 377 -8.52 1.76 -19.72
C TRP A 377 -7.44 1.11 -20.58
N ARG A 378 -7.38 1.44 -21.86
CA ARG A 378 -6.44 0.86 -22.84
C ARG A 378 -6.48 -0.68 -22.85
N GLY A 379 -7.68 -1.26 -22.76
CA GLY A 379 -7.89 -2.71 -22.70
C GLY A 379 -7.56 -3.39 -21.36
N VAL A 380 -7.18 -2.62 -20.33
CA VAL A 380 -6.95 -3.14 -18.97
C VAL A 380 -8.20 -2.90 -18.10
N PRO A 381 -8.80 -3.94 -17.50
CA PRO A 381 -10.01 -3.79 -16.68
C PRO A 381 -9.74 -3.04 -15.37
N ILE A 382 -10.70 -2.21 -14.96
CA ILE A 382 -10.72 -1.49 -13.68
C ILE A 382 -11.75 -2.17 -12.77
N LEU A 383 -11.26 -2.85 -11.75
CA LEU A 383 -12.07 -3.71 -10.89
C LEU A 383 -12.34 -3.03 -9.53
N PRO A 384 -13.60 -3.10 -9.04
CA PRO A 384 -13.95 -2.53 -7.75
C PRO A 384 -13.37 -3.34 -6.59
N CYS A 385 -12.72 -2.65 -5.66
CA CYS A 385 -12.29 -3.20 -4.37
C CYS A 385 -12.65 -2.22 -3.25
N ASN A 386 -13.66 -2.55 -2.45
CA ASN A 386 -14.10 -1.72 -1.32
C ASN A 386 -13.14 -1.76 -0.12
N LYS A 387 -12.08 -2.58 -0.18
CA LYS A 387 -11.06 -2.69 0.88
C LYS A 387 -9.96 -1.64 0.76
N ILE A 388 -9.87 -0.94 -0.36
CA ILE A 388 -8.97 0.21 -0.51
C ILE A 388 -9.54 1.38 0.29
N PRO A 389 -8.78 1.96 1.23
CA PRO A 389 -9.30 2.96 2.14
C PRO A 389 -9.64 4.28 1.43
N ILE A 390 -10.57 5.02 2.03
CA ILE A 390 -10.83 6.41 1.73
C ILE A 390 -10.44 7.22 2.96
N SER A 391 -9.56 8.20 2.78
CA SER A 391 -9.13 9.11 3.84
C SER A 391 -10.25 10.05 4.30
N LYS A 392 -10.05 10.74 5.42
CA LYS A 392 -11.01 11.74 5.91
C LYS A 392 -11.11 12.93 4.93
N GLU A 393 -10.05 13.17 4.19
CA GLU A 393 -9.90 14.19 3.16
C GLU A 393 -10.56 13.79 1.82
N ASN A 394 -11.26 12.64 1.77
CA ASN A 394 -11.87 12.06 0.57
C ASN A 394 -10.86 11.76 -0.55
N THR A 395 -9.64 11.37 -0.18
CA THR A 395 -8.66 10.80 -1.10
C THR A 395 -8.61 9.27 -0.98
N SER A 396 -8.16 8.59 -2.03
CA SER A 396 -7.97 7.14 -2.06
C SER A 396 -6.82 6.79 -2.99
N SER A 397 -6.67 5.51 -3.32
CA SER A 397 -5.59 5.01 -4.17
C SER A 397 -6.15 4.16 -5.32
N ILE A 398 -5.39 4.05 -6.40
CA ILE A 398 -5.63 3.13 -7.50
C ILE A 398 -4.40 2.24 -7.64
N LEU A 399 -4.58 0.93 -7.54
CA LEU A 399 -3.49 -0.04 -7.76
C LEU A 399 -3.52 -0.50 -9.21
N ALA A 400 -2.35 -0.70 -9.79
CA ALA A 400 -2.18 -1.32 -11.09
C ALA A 400 -1.27 -2.55 -10.93
N MET A 401 -1.70 -3.71 -11.43
CA MET A 401 -1.08 -4.99 -11.09
C MET A 401 -0.72 -5.84 -12.30
N ARG A 402 0.46 -6.47 -12.25
CA ARG A 402 0.94 -7.50 -13.17
C ARG A 402 0.85 -8.76 -12.34
N LEU A 403 0.35 -9.84 -12.92
CA LEU A 403 -0.02 -11.02 -12.15
C LEU A 403 0.77 -12.25 -12.60
N GLY A 404 1.02 -13.13 -11.64
CA GLY A 404 1.55 -14.47 -11.89
C GLY A 404 3.06 -14.57 -11.75
N GLU A 405 3.51 -15.77 -11.37
CA GLU A 405 4.91 -16.08 -11.10
C GLU A 405 5.77 -16.00 -12.36
N ASP A 406 5.30 -16.61 -13.47
CA ASP A 406 6.00 -16.62 -14.77
C ASP A 406 6.25 -15.22 -15.33
N ASN A 407 5.36 -14.28 -15.01
CA ASN A 407 5.47 -12.89 -15.44
C ASN A 407 6.23 -12.01 -14.44
N GLN A 408 6.79 -12.59 -13.37
CA GLN A 408 7.38 -11.86 -12.25
C GLN A 408 6.39 -10.81 -11.70
N GLY A 409 5.13 -11.20 -11.56
CA GLY A 409 4.03 -10.35 -11.12
C GLY A 409 3.83 -10.35 -9.61
N VAL A 410 2.64 -9.95 -9.20
CA VAL A 410 2.09 -10.15 -7.86
C VAL A 410 1.43 -11.53 -7.82
N ILE A 411 1.68 -12.25 -6.73
CA ILE A 411 1.11 -13.57 -6.46
C ILE A 411 0.51 -13.62 -5.06
N GLY A 412 -0.50 -14.46 -4.90
CA GLY A 412 -1.04 -14.85 -3.61
C GLY A 412 -0.32 -16.11 -3.13
N LEU A 413 -0.05 -16.17 -1.84
CA LEU A 413 0.56 -17.34 -1.20
C LEU A 413 -0.50 -18.03 -0.36
N ARG A 414 -0.59 -19.36 -0.46
CA ARG A 414 -1.48 -20.17 0.38
C ARG A 414 -0.87 -21.52 0.68
N GLN A 415 -1.23 -22.08 1.83
CA GLN A 415 -0.88 -23.46 2.16
C GLN A 415 -2.03 -24.40 1.79
N THR A 416 -1.78 -25.37 0.91
CA THR A 416 -2.74 -26.42 0.55
C THR A 416 -2.30 -27.77 1.12
N GLY A 417 -3.24 -28.69 1.31
CA GLY A 417 -2.98 -29.99 1.95
C GLY A 417 -3.03 -29.91 3.47
N LEU A 418 -3.85 -29.00 4.00
CA LEU A 418 -4.07 -28.87 5.44
C LEU A 418 -4.86 -30.07 5.97
N PRO A 419 -4.65 -30.51 7.23
CA PRO A 419 -5.56 -31.45 7.88
C PRO A 419 -6.99 -30.89 7.88
N GLU A 420 -7.98 -31.71 7.49
CA GLU A 420 -9.39 -31.29 7.41
C GLU A 420 -9.60 -30.07 6.48
N GLU A 421 -8.88 -30.03 5.35
CA GLU A 421 -9.05 -29.03 4.29
C GLU A 421 -10.44 -29.15 3.66
N TYR A 422 -11.20 -28.06 3.72
CA TYR A 422 -12.54 -27.94 3.16
C TYR A 422 -12.47 -27.39 1.73
N GLU A 423 -11.64 -26.37 1.51
CA GLU A 423 -11.32 -25.78 0.20
C GLU A 423 -9.82 -25.44 0.14
N PRO A 424 -9.21 -25.28 -1.05
CA PRO A 424 -7.79 -24.96 -1.17
C PRO A 424 -7.35 -23.76 -0.32
N GLY A 425 -6.56 -24.01 0.73
CA GLY A 425 -6.10 -22.98 1.67
C GLY A 425 -7.03 -22.68 2.85
N LEU A 426 -8.11 -23.44 3.03
CA LEU A 426 -9.09 -23.26 4.11
C LEU A 426 -9.43 -24.61 4.77
N SER A 427 -9.20 -24.71 6.08
CA SER A 427 -9.51 -25.90 6.87
C SER A 427 -10.63 -25.63 7.86
N VAL A 428 -11.51 -26.60 8.05
CA VAL A 428 -12.60 -26.55 9.03
C VAL A 428 -12.46 -27.74 9.96
N ARG A 429 -12.10 -27.47 11.23
CA ARG A 429 -11.82 -28.52 12.21
C ARG A 429 -12.87 -28.60 13.30
N PHE A 430 -13.42 -29.78 13.55
CA PHE A 430 -14.33 -29.98 14.68
C PHE A 430 -13.55 -30.01 16.01
N MET A 431 -13.94 -29.15 16.95
CA MET A 431 -13.26 -29.01 18.25
C MET A 431 -13.92 -29.81 19.37
N GLY A 432 -15.14 -30.32 19.16
CA GLY A 432 -15.93 -31.01 20.17
C GLY A 432 -17.23 -30.29 20.54
N ILE A 433 -17.91 -30.82 21.56
CA ILE A 433 -19.18 -30.31 22.10
C ILE A 433 -18.95 -29.88 23.55
N SER A 434 -19.37 -28.67 23.91
CA SER A 434 -19.27 -28.19 25.29
C SER A 434 -20.34 -28.78 26.22
N GLU A 435 -20.19 -28.60 27.53
CA GLU A 435 -21.20 -28.99 28.53
C GLU A 435 -22.56 -28.32 28.30
N GLN A 436 -22.59 -27.15 27.63
CA GLN A 436 -23.80 -26.45 27.21
C GLN A 436 -24.36 -26.92 25.86
N ALA A 437 -23.91 -28.07 25.36
CA ALA A 437 -24.34 -28.65 24.08
C ALA A 437 -24.05 -27.76 22.85
N LEU A 438 -22.94 -27.01 22.87
CA LEU A 438 -22.47 -26.22 21.73
C LEU A 438 -21.41 -26.99 20.94
N MET A 439 -21.69 -27.31 19.68
CA MET A 439 -20.70 -27.80 18.72
C MET A 439 -19.79 -26.65 18.30
N SER A 440 -18.49 -26.84 18.37
CA SER A 440 -17.50 -25.82 17.98
C SER A 440 -16.68 -26.28 16.78
N TYR A 441 -16.56 -25.42 15.77
CA TYR A 441 -15.74 -25.62 14.57
C TYR A 441 -14.70 -24.50 14.45
N LEU A 442 -13.43 -24.86 14.32
CA LEU A 442 -12.34 -23.92 14.03
C LEU A 442 -12.18 -23.79 12.51
N VAL A 443 -12.47 -22.61 11.96
CA VAL A 443 -12.23 -22.29 10.56
C VAL A 443 -10.93 -21.51 10.46
N THR A 444 -9.99 -22.00 9.66
CA THR A 444 -8.65 -21.41 9.50
C THR A 444 -8.30 -21.23 8.03
N THR A 445 -7.67 -20.09 7.70
CA THR A 445 -7.01 -19.87 6.41
C THR A 445 -5.58 -19.37 6.63
N TYR A 446 -4.66 -19.82 5.79
CA TYR A 446 -3.26 -19.38 5.77
C TYR A 446 -2.98 -18.68 4.45
N TYR A 447 -2.57 -17.42 4.49
CA TYR A 447 -2.38 -16.61 3.29
C TYR A 447 -1.34 -15.51 3.45
N SER A 448 -0.79 -15.07 2.33
CA SER A 448 0.05 -13.88 2.21
C SER A 448 0.04 -13.38 0.76
N ALA A 449 0.70 -12.28 0.47
CA ALA A 449 0.93 -11.79 -0.89
C ALA A 449 2.41 -11.47 -1.09
N ALA A 450 2.93 -11.76 -2.28
CA ALA A 450 4.29 -11.43 -2.66
C ALA A 450 4.31 -10.63 -3.96
N ILE A 451 5.09 -9.56 -3.96
CA ILE A 451 5.41 -8.75 -5.14
C ILE A 451 6.78 -9.23 -5.61
N LEU A 452 6.87 -9.92 -6.74
CA LEU A 452 8.12 -10.59 -7.11
C LEU A 452 9.23 -9.62 -7.52
N VAL A 453 8.86 -8.54 -8.21
CA VAL A 453 9.78 -7.43 -8.54
C VAL A 453 9.08 -6.08 -8.34
N PRO A 454 9.83 -5.00 -8.04
CA PRO A 454 9.26 -3.68 -7.74
C PRO A 454 8.22 -3.20 -8.77
N ASN A 455 8.54 -3.26 -10.06
CA ASN A 455 7.65 -2.79 -11.15
C ASN A 455 6.42 -3.68 -11.42
N ALA A 456 6.18 -4.74 -10.64
CA ALA A 456 4.98 -5.56 -10.77
C ALA A 456 3.72 -4.85 -10.26
N LEU A 457 3.86 -3.95 -9.29
CA LEU A 457 2.79 -3.22 -8.64
C LEU A 457 3.05 -1.71 -8.71
N GLY A 458 2.07 -0.94 -9.17
CA GLY A 458 2.09 0.53 -9.09
C GLY A 458 0.89 1.03 -8.31
N VAL A 459 1.04 2.18 -7.66
CA VAL A 459 0.00 2.84 -6.87
C VAL A 459 -0.10 4.30 -7.26
N LEU A 460 -1.26 4.74 -7.72
CA LEU A 460 -1.60 6.15 -7.82
C LEU A 460 -2.23 6.59 -6.50
N GLU A 461 -1.61 7.55 -5.85
CA GLU A 461 -1.93 8.02 -4.51
C GLU A 461 -2.65 9.36 -4.51
N ASN A 462 -3.24 9.68 -3.36
CA ASN A 462 -3.93 10.95 -3.10
C ASN A 462 -5.00 11.28 -4.15
N VAL A 463 -5.66 10.24 -4.68
CA VAL A 463 -6.70 10.36 -5.69
C VAL A 463 -7.92 10.99 -5.07
N GLN A 464 -8.21 12.23 -5.43
CA GLN A 464 -9.35 12.97 -4.91
C GLN A 464 -10.66 12.42 -5.50
N ILE A 465 -11.55 11.95 -4.62
CA ILE A 465 -12.82 11.33 -5.03
C ILE A 465 -13.94 12.36 -5.14
N ALA A 466 -13.90 13.41 -4.31
CA ALA A 466 -14.99 14.37 -4.19
C ALA A 466 -14.54 15.79 -4.54
N ARG A 467 -15.15 16.36 -5.59
CA ARG A 467 -15.44 17.79 -5.66
C ARG A 467 -16.88 17.99 -5.19
N ARG A 468 -17.10 18.72 -4.09
CA ARG A 468 -18.35 19.50 -3.98
C ARG A 468 -18.23 20.55 -5.08
N ARG A 469 -18.92 20.36 -6.21
CA ARG A 469 -19.15 21.48 -7.12
C ARG A 469 -20.06 22.45 -6.36
N GLY A 470 -19.50 23.60 -5.98
CA GLY A 470 -20.29 24.76 -5.55
C GLY A 470 -21.03 25.36 -6.73
#